data_AF-A0A2V8IRP0-F1
#
_entry.id   AF-A0A2V8IRP0-F1
#
_cell.length_a   1.000
_cell.length_b   1.000
_cell.length_c   1.000
_cell.angle_alpha   90.00
_cell.angle_beta   90.00
_cell.angle_gamma   90.00
#
_symmetry.space_group_name_H-M   'P 1'
#
loop_
_entity.id
_entity.type
_entity.pdbx_description
1 polymer ?
#
loop_
_entity_poly.entity_id
_entity_poly.type
_entity_poly.pdbx_seq_one_letter_code
_entity_poly.pdbx_strand_id
1 'polypeptide(L)'
;MRHRTHSDCPDKGRLEAFSDGVIAILITIMVLELKTPRGTDWRALQSTIPPLLLYLLSFIFLGIYWNNHHHMLHTCERVNGNILWANMHLLFWLSLVPFVTTWVGQNQLAPFPTAIYGVVFIMAALAYTILQRLAAGLYVLATILWMITGR
;
A
#
# COMPACT_ATOMS: atom_id res chain seq x y z
N MET A 1 3.40 34.75 23.57
CA MET A 1 3.95 34.78 22.21
C MET A 1 3.83 33.38 21.62
N ARG A 2 3.07 33.19 20.53
CA ARG A 2 2.66 31.87 20.03
C ARG A 2 3.86 31.06 19.50
N HIS A 3 4.04 29.87 20.06
CA HIS A 3 4.69 28.74 19.39
C HIS A 3 3.99 28.51 18.03
N ARG A 4 4.73 28.66 16.93
CA ARG A 4 4.34 28.12 15.62
C ARG A 4 5.36 27.05 15.26
N THR A 5 5.13 25.82 15.72
CA THR A 5 5.68 24.62 15.07
C THR A 5 4.80 24.35 13.85
N HIS A 6 5.10 25.01 12.73
CA HIS A 6 4.42 24.76 11.46
C HIS A 6 5.47 24.25 10.47
N SER A 7 6.10 23.11 10.79
CA SER A 7 7.01 22.38 9.91
C SER A 7 6.33 21.19 9.23
N ASP A 8 5.00 21.20 9.12
CA ASP A 8 4.29 20.34 8.19
C ASP A 8 3.99 21.13 6.93
N CYS A 9 4.67 20.78 5.84
CA CYS A 9 4.28 21.18 4.50
C CYS A 9 2.82 20.70 4.30
N PRO A 10 1.83 21.60 4.09
CA PRO A 10 0.41 21.24 4.08
C PRO A 10 0.05 20.11 3.11
N ASP A 11 0.83 19.96 2.04
CA ASP A 11 0.64 18.92 1.03
C ASP A 11 1.05 17.52 1.48
N LYS A 12 1.97 17.41 2.45
CA LYS A 12 2.42 16.11 3.01
C LYS A 12 1.29 15.42 3.77
N GLY A 13 0.70 16.10 4.76
CA GLY A 13 -0.36 15.54 5.58
C GLY A 13 -1.62 15.20 4.78
N ARG A 14 -1.92 15.96 3.72
CA ARG A 14 -3.03 15.64 2.81
C ARG A 14 -2.78 14.40 1.97
N LEU A 15 -1.56 14.24 1.45
CA LEU A 15 -1.18 13.07 0.66
C LEU A 15 -1.18 11.80 1.52
N GLU A 16 -0.65 11.88 2.74
CA GLU A 16 -0.66 10.79 3.71
C GLU A 16 -2.09 10.37 4.06
N ALA A 17 -2.93 11.31 4.49
CA ALA A 17 -4.32 11.03 4.84
C ALA A 17 -5.13 10.45 3.67
N PHE A 18 -4.85 10.88 2.43
CA PHE A 18 -5.48 10.31 1.24
C PHE A 18 -5.05 8.85 1.03
N SER A 19 -3.74 8.56 1.07
CA SER A 19 -3.22 7.20 0.92
C SER A 19 -3.72 6.26 2.02
N ASP A 20 -3.76 6.72 3.27
CA ASP A 20 -4.29 5.96 4.40
C ASP A 20 -5.77 5.62 4.20
N GLY A 21 -6.56 6.60 3.78
CA GLY A 21 -7.98 6.39 3.45
C GLY A 21 -8.17 5.35 2.35
N VAL A 22 -7.36 5.41 1.29
CA VAL A 22 -7.41 4.43 0.19
C VAL A 22 -7.04 3.04 0.70
N ILE A 23 -5.92 2.87 1.40
CA ILE A 23 -5.47 1.55 1.86
C ILE A 23 -6.46 0.95 2.88
N ALA A 24 -7.03 1.78 3.76
CA ALA A 24 -8.09 1.35 4.68
C ALA A 24 -9.32 0.82 3.93
N ILE A 25 -9.78 1.52 2.89
CA ILE A 25 -10.89 1.04 2.05
C ILE A 25 -10.53 -0.29 1.38
N LEU A 26 -9.32 -0.45 0.84
CA LEU A 26 -8.90 -1.70 0.20
C LEU A 26 -8.94 -2.88 1.19
N ILE A 27 -8.45 -2.68 2.42
CA ILE A 27 -8.53 -3.68 3.49
C ILE A 27 -9.99 -4.06 3.76
N THR A 28 -10.90 -3.09 3.85
CA THR A 28 -12.33 -3.38 4.08
C THR A 28 -12.98 -4.10 2.90
N ILE A 29 -12.65 -3.76 1.66
CA ILE A 29 -13.19 -4.46 0.48
C ILE A 29 -12.77 -5.93 0.48
N MET A 30 -11.52 -6.23 0.85
CA MET A 30 -11.03 -7.61 0.88
C MET A 30 -11.84 -8.51 1.84
N VAL A 31 -12.21 -8.01 3.02
CA VAL A 31 -12.99 -8.82 3.97
C VAL A 31 -14.44 -9.00 3.49
N LEU A 32 -14.99 -8.01 2.79
CA LEU A 32 -16.34 -8.08 2.22
C LEU A 32 -16.46 -9.11 1.09
N GLU A 33 -15.38 -9.37 0.35
CA GLU A 33 -15.33 -10.38 -0.72
C GLU A 33 -15.13 -11.82 -0.21
N LEU A 34 -14.86 -12.01 1.09
CA LEU A 34 -14.68 -13.33 1.67
C LEU A 34 -16.03 -14.06 1.79
N LYS A 35 -16.25 -15.05 0.92
CA LYS A 35 -17.50 -15.81 0.87
C LYS A 35 -17.66 -16.71 2.10
N THR A 36 -18.86 -16.67 2.67
CA THR A 36 -19.24 -17.60 3.75
C THR A 36 -19.42 -19.03 3.23
N PRO A 37 -19.09 -20.06 4.02
CA PRO A 37 -19.32 -21.45 3.64
C PRO A 37 -20.81 -21.73 3.42
N ARG A 38 -21.12 -22.58 2.44
CA ARG A 38 -22.48 -23.05 2.17
C ARG A 38 -22.73 -24.35 2.95
N GLY A 39 -22.89 -24.23 4.27
CA GLY A 39 -23.13 -25.35 5.18
C GLY A 39 -23.05 -24.91 6.64
N THR A 40 -23.59 -25.73 7.54
CA THR A 40 -23.63 -25.44 8.99
C THR A 40 -22.67 -26.29 9.80
N ASP A 41 -21.91 -27.16 9.14
CA ASP A 41 -21.00 -28.12 9.76
C ASP A 41 -19.52 -27.75 9.54
N TRP A 42 -18.64 -28.33 10.38
CA TRP A 42 -17.21 -28.07 10.34
C TRP A 42 -16.58 -28.35 8.97
N ARG A 43 -17.12 -29.32 8.23
CA ARG A 43 -16.61 -29.72 6.91
C ARG A 43 -16.84 -28.63 5.86
N ALA A 44 -17.94 -27.88 5.97
CA ALA A 44 -18.19 -26.75 5.09
C ALA A 44 -17.12 -25.67 5.24
N LEU A 45 -16.62 -25.43 6.46
CA LEU A 45 -15.57 -24.45 6.74
C LEU A 45 -14.22 -24.82 6.11
N GLN A 46 -13.90 -26.11 6.02
CA GLN A 46 -12.64 -26.59 5.43
C GLN A 46 -12.46 -26.10 3.97
N SER A 47 -13.56 -26.01 3.22
CA SER A 47 -13.54 -25.51 1.84
C SER A 47 -13.21 -24.01 1.73
N THR A 48 -13.40 -23.24 2.81
CA THR A 48 -13.16 -21.80 2.87
C THR A 48 -11.75 -21.45 3.36
N ILE A 49 -10.99 -22.43 3.87
CA ILE A 49 -9.63 -22.22 4.38
C ILE A 49 -8.70 -21.62 3.30
N PRO A 50 -8.61 -22.16 2.06
CA PRO A 50 -7.69 -21.60 1.07
C PRO A 50 -8.00 -20.13 0.70
N PRO A 51 -9.26 -19.74 0.42
CA PRO A 51 -9.62 -18.33 0.25
C PRO A 51 -9.31 -17.46 1.48
N LEU A 52 -9.53 -17.96 2.70
CA LEU A 52 -9.21 -17.24 3.93
C LEU A 52 -7.70 -16.99 4.09
N LEU A 53 -6.86 -17.97 3.74
CA LEU A 53 -5.40 -17.82 3.76
C LEU A 53 -4.90 -16.81 2.73
N LEU A 54 -5.49 -16.80 1.53
CA LEU A 54 -5.20 -15.79 0.49
C LEU A 54 -5.60 -14.38 0.94
N TYR A 55 -6.78 -14.26 1.56
CA TYR A 55 -7.21 -13.03 2.20
C TYR A 55 -6.20 -12.58 3.27
N LEU A 56 -5.80 -13.46 4.19
CA LEU A 56 -4.85 -13.14 5.26
C LEU A 56 -3.49 -12.70 4.71
N LEU A 57 -2.98 -13.40 3.69
CA LEU A 57 -1.74 -13.02 3.02
C LEU A 57 -1.84 -11.61 2.41
N SER A 58 -2.95 -11.32 1.73
CA SER A 58 -3.19 -10.02 1.10
C SER A 58 -3.37 -8.90 2.14
N PHE A 59 -4.04 -9.20 3.25
CA PHE A 59 -4.20 -8.29 4.39
C PHE A 59 -2.85 -7.92 4.99
N ILE A 60 -2.01 -8.91 5.29
CA ILE A 60 -0.65 -8.68 5.81
C ILE A 60 0.16 -7.86 4.81
N PHE A 61 0.06 -8.16 3.52
CA PHE A 61 0.75 -7.41 2.47
C PHE A 61 0.33 -5.93 2.46
N LEU A 62 -0.97 -5.62 2.40
CA LEU A 62 -1.44 -4.23 2.45
C LEU A 62 -1.04 -3.54 3.76
N GLY A 63 -1.08 -4.25 4.89
CA GLY A 63 -0.65 -3.72 6.19
C GLY A 63 0.85 -3.37 6.24
N ILE A 64 1.70 -4.21 5.65
CA ILE A 64 3.14 -3.93 5.52
C ILE A 64 3.36 -2.70 4.63
N TYR A 65 2.67 -2.60 3.49
CA TYR A 65 2.78 -1.45 2.61
C TYR A 65 2.32 -0.16 3.29
N TRP A 66 1.20 -0.21 3.99
CA TRP A 66 0.71 0.91 4.78
C TRP A 66 1.72 1.35 5.84
N ASN A 67 2.23 0.42 6.66
CA ASN A 67 3.20 0.74 7.70
C ASN A 67 4.49 1.35 7.12
N ASN A 68 5.00 0.76 6.03
CA ASN A 68 6.20 1.24 5.35
C ASN A 68 5.97 2.62 4.71
N HIS A 69 4.81 2.83 4.08
CA HIS A 69 4.42 4.09 3.46
C HIS A 69 4.25 5.21 4.48
N HIS A 70 3.53 4.94 5.58
CA HIS A 70 3.34 5.86 6.69
C HIS A 70 4.68 6.27 7.30
N HIS A 71 5.57 5.29 7.59
CA HIS A 71 6.91 5.57 8.10
C HIS A 71 7.74 6.42 7.12
N MET A 72 7.74 6.07 5.84
CA MET A 72 8.49 6.78 4.80
C MET A 72 8.02 8.23 4.61
N LEU A 73 6.71 8.49 4.63
CA LEU A 73 6.16 9.84 4.53
C LEU A 73 6.38 10.67 5.80
N HIS A 74 6.38 10.04 6.97
CA HIS A 74 6.73 10.72 8.21
C HIS A 74 8.18 11.21 8.19
N THR A 75 9.08 10.42 7.59
CA THR A 75 10.45 10.83 7.27
C THR A 75 10.52 11.54 5.92
N CYS A 76 9.49 12.25 5.44
CA CYS A 76 9.52 13.05 4.22
C CYS A 76 9.40 14.55 4.51
N GLU A 77 10.39 15.34 4.08
CA GLU A 77 10.49 16.76 4.45
C GLU A 77 9.66 17.67 3.54
N ARG A 78 9.61 17.33 2.24
CA ARG A 78 8.86 18.09 1.24
C ARG A 78 8.23 17.14 0.22
N VAL A 79 7.01 17.46 -0.18
CA VAL A 79 6.29 16.75 -1.25
C VAL A 79 6.31 17.61 -2.51
N ASN A 80 6.60 16.99 -3.65
CA ASN A 80 6.55 17.62 -4.96
C ASN A 80 5.64 16.82 -5.91
N GLY A 81 5.37 17.36 -7.11
CA GLY A 81 4.48 16.71 -8.07
C GLY A 81 4.93 15.29 -8.47
N ASN A 82 6.23 15.02 -8.53
CA ASN A 82 6.75 13.70 -8.88
C ASN A 82 6.44 12.66 -7.80
N ILE A 83 6.57 13.02 -6.52
CA ILE A 83 6.19 12.17 -5.38
C ILE A 83 4.67 11.90 -5.43
N LEU A 84 3.86 12.91 -5.78
CA LEU A 84 2.41 12.76 -5.87
C LEU A 84 2.01 11.76 -6.96
N TRP A 85 2.60 11.85 -8.16
CA TRP A 85 2.37 10.88 -9.24
C TRP A 85 2.88 9.48 -8.89
N ALA A 86 4.05 9.36 -8.26
CA ALA A 86 4.58 8.07 -7.82
C ALA A 86 3.68 7.44 -6.73
N ASN A 87 3.10 8.24 -5.85
CA ASN A 87 2.12 7.79 -4.86
C ASN A 87 0.84 7.29 -5.55
N MET A 88 0.31 8.00 -6.55
CA MET A 88 -0.85 7.52 -7.32
C MET A 88 -0.53 6.20 -8.04
N HIS A 89 0.68 6.07 -8.58
CA HIS A 89 1.11 4.83 -9.24
C HIS A 89 1.15 3.64 -8.27
N LEU A 90 1.64 3.84 -7.04
CA LEU A 90 1.59 2.83 -5.99
C LEU A 90 0.14 2.48 -5.62
N LEU A 91 -0.69 3.48 -5.33
CA LEU A 91 -2.09 3.28 -4.93
C LEU A 91 -2.90 2.56 -6.02
N PHE A 92 -2.61 2.82 -7.30
CA PHE A 92 -3.21 2.09 -8.41
C PHE A 92 -2.96 0.58 -8.28
N TRP A 93 -1.70 0.16 -8.11
CA TRP A 93 -1.38 -1.28 -7.98
C TRP A 93 -1.97 -1.90 -6.72
N LEU A 94 -1.92 -1.19 -5.59
CA LEU A 94 -2.56 -1.66 -4.36
C LEU A 94 -4.07 -1.81 -4.53
N SER A 95 -4.72 -0.93 -5.31
CA SER A 95 -6.17 -1.00 -5.56
C SER A 95 -6.62 -2.24 -6.30
N LEU A 96 -5.72 -2.91 -7.03
CA LEU A 96 -6.02 -4.16 -7.74
C LEU A 96 -5.94 -5.39 -6.82
N VAL A 97 -5.34 -5.28 -5.63
CA VAL A 97 -5.14 -6.41 -4.72
C VAL A 97 -6.45 -7.12 -4.36
N PRO A 98 -7.54 -6.44 -3.94
CA PRO A 98 -8.78 -7.12 -3.60
C PRO A 98 -9.35 -7.95 -4.76
N PHE A 99 -9.25 -7.42 -5.98
CA PHE A 99 -9.68 -8.12 -7.19
C PHE A 99 -8.86 -9.40 -7.43
N VAL A 100 -7.52 -9.31 -7.44
CA VAL A 100 -6.68 -10.48 -7.72
C VAL A 100 -6.74 -11.52 -6.61
N THR A 101 -6.85 -11.11 -5.33
CA THR A 101 -7.02 -12.02 -4.19
C THR A 101 -8.29 -12.84 -4.33
N THR A 102 -9.39 -12.16 -4.63
CA THR A 102 -10.70 -12.80 -4.82
C THR A 102 -10.70 -13.71 -6.05
N TRP A 103 -10.08 -13.27 -7.14
CA TRP A 103 -10.01 -14.06 -8.37
C TRP A 103 -9.25 -15.37 -8.17
N VAL A 104 -8.09 -15.33 -7.50
CA VAL A 104 -7.32 -16.53 -7.14
C VAL A 104 -8.12 -17.44 -6.20
N GLY A 105 -8.74 -16.86 -5.16
CA GLY A 105 -9.51 -17.62 -4.17
C GLY A 105 -10.72 -18.34 -4.75
N GLN A 106 -11.39 -17.75 -5.74
CA GLN A 106 -12.55 -18.36 -6.41
C GLN A 106 -12.17 -19.43 -7.44
N ASN A 107 -10.94 -19.41 -7.95
CA ASN A 107 -10.48 -20.31 -9.02
C ASN A 107 -9.49 -21.37 -8.51
N GLN A 108 -9.55 -21.72 -7.23
CA GLN A 108 -8.77 -22.83 -6.63
C GLN A 108 -7.27 -22.75 -6.94
N LEU A 109 -6.67 -21.56 -6.84
CA LEU A 109 -5.24 -21.33 -7.12
C LEU A 109 -4.82 -21.71 -8.55
N ALA A 110 -5.72 -21.58 -9.54
CA ALA A 110 -5.39 -21.82 -10.93
C ALA A 110 -4.13 -21.01 -11.37
N PRO A 111 -3.27 -21.56 -12.25
CA PRO A 111 -1.98 -20.95 -12.55
C PRO A 111 -2.07 -19.52 -13.10
N PHE A 112 -3.03 -19.24 -13.97
CA PHE A 112 -3.15 -17.93 -14.61
C PHE A 112 -3.58 -16.81 -13.65
N PRO A 113 -4.68 -16.93 -12.87
CA PRO A 113 -5.00 -15.96 -11.81
C PRO A 113 -3.86 -15.76 -10.82
N THR A 114 -3.19 -16.85 -10.44
CA THR A 114 -2.06 -16.82 -9.50
C THR A 114 -0.86 -16.05 -10.06
N ALA A 115 -0.58 -16.19 -11.36
CA ALA A 115 0.45 -15.40 -12.04
C ALA A 115 0.11 -13.91 -12.04
N ILE A 116 -1.14 -13.54 -12.34
CA ILE A 116 -1.59 -12.14 -12.30
C ILE A 116 -1.51 -11.55 -10.88
N TYR A 117 -1.89 -12.33 -9.88
CA TYR A 117 -1.72 -11.94 -8.47
C TYR A 117 -0.27 -11.62 -8.13
N GLY A 118 0.67 -12.46 -8.55
CA GLY A 118 2.10 -12.20 -8.40
C GLY A 118 2.58 -10.96 -9.17
N VAL A 119 2.12 -10.75 -10.40
CA VAL A 119 2.44 -9.56 -11.20
C VAL A 119 1.99 -8.28 -10.50
N VAL A 120 0.77 -8.24 -9.95
CA VAL A 120 0.28 -7.07 -9.21
C VAL A 120 1.19 -6.76 -8.02
N PHE A 121 1.65 -7.77 -7.27
CA PHE A 121 2.56 -7.57 -6.15
C PHE A 121 3.95 -7.10 -6.57
N ILE A 122 4.50 -7.65 -7.66
CA ILE A 122 5.78 -7.20 -8.20
C ILE A 122 5.68 -5.75 -8.67
N MET A 123 4.60 -5.39 -9.36
CA MET A 123 4.39 -4.02 -9.83
C MET A 123 4.16 -3.05 -8.67
N ALA A 124 3.45 -3.45 -7.61
CA ALA A 124 3.34 -2.67 -6.38
C ALA A 124 4.71 -2.45 -5.73
N ALA A 125 5.58 -3.46 -5.71
CA ALA A 125 6.94 -3.36 -5.17
C ALA A 125 7.83 -2.41 -6.00
N LEU A 126 7.72 -2.48 -7.32
CA LEU A 126 8.40 -1.54 -8.22
C LEU A 126 7.90 -0.10 -8.01
N ALA A 127 6.58 0.10 -7.94
CA ALA A 127 5.98 1.40 -7.68
C ALA A 127 6.42 1.98 -6.32
N TYR A 128 6.44 1.15 -5.28
CA TYR A 128 6.94 1.55 -3.96
C TYR A 128 8.42 1.93 -4.01
N THR A 129 9.25 1.16 -4.71
CA THR A 129 10.68 1.48 -4.86
C THR A 129 10.89 2.82 -5.57
N ILE A 130 10.09 3.14 -6.59
CA ILE A 130 10.13 4.43 -7.27
C ILE A 130 9.75 5.56 -6.31
N LEU A 131 8.65 5.41 -5.59
CA LEU A 131 8.19 6.40 -4.61
C LEU A 131 9.25 6.63 -3.52
N GLN A 132 9.81 5.55 -2.97
CA GLN A 132 10.86 5.61 -1.95
C GLN A 132 12.11 6.33 -2.46
N ARG A 133 12.56 6.07 -3.69
CA ARG A 133 13.71 6.75 -4.28
C ARG A 133 13.46 8.25 -4.47
N LEU A 134 12.27 8.65 -4.86
CA LEU A 134 11.92 10.06 -5.02
C LEU A 134 11.80 10.77 -3.67
N ALA A 135 11.27 10.10 -2.65
CA ALA A 135 11.19 10.63 -1.30
C ALA A 135 12.59 10.73 -0.64
N ALA A 136 13.42 9.70 -0.77
CA ALA A 136 14.77 9.66 -0.19
C ALA A 136 15.80 10.52 -0.95
N GLY A 137 15.68 10.63 -2.27
CA GLY A 137 16.57 11.47 -3.08
C GLY A 137 16.48 12.95 -2.70
N LEU A 138 15.31 13.38 -2.21
CA LEU A 138 15.12 14.72 -1.68
C LEU A 138 15.94 14.96 -0.39
N TYR A 139 16.07 13.96 0.49
CA TYR A 139 16.91 14.04 1.68
C TYR A 139 18.38 14.15 1.35
N VAL A 140 18.90 13.23 0.54
CA VAL A 140 20.35 13.18 0.25
C VAL A 140 20.78 14.45 -0.47
N LEU A 141 19.97 14.93 -1.41
CA LEU A 141 20.25 16.19 -2.11
C LEU A 141 20.16 17.39 -1.16
N ALA A 142 19.17 17.45 -0.27
CA ALA A 142 19.03 18.52 0.71
C ALA A 142 20.20 18.55 1.71
N THR A 143 20.64 17.40 2.22
CA THR A 143 21.78 17.30 3.14
C THR A 143 23.10 17.65 2.46
N ILE A 144 23.33 17.20 1.22
CA ILE A 144 24.52 17.56 0.45
C ILE A 144 24.53 19.05 0.12
N LEU A 145 23.37 19.61 -0.29
CA LEU A 145 23.23 21.05 -0.52
C LEU A 145 23.48 21.84 0.77
N TRP A 146 22.96 21.39 1.91
CA TRP A 146 23.21 22.00 3.22
C TRP A 146 24.70 21.97 3.59
N MET A 147 25.37 20.83 3.37
CA MET A 147 26.83 20.69 3.58
C MET A 147 27.65 21.62 2.68
N ILE A 148 27.23 21.83 1.42
CA ILE A 148 27.93 22.67 0.45
C ILE A 148 27.63 24.17 0.68
N THR A 149 26.42 24.51 1.09
CA THR A 149 25.97 25.90 1.27
C THR A 149 26.18 26.44 2.68
N GLY A 150 26.52 25.58 3.65
CA GLY A 150 26.97 25.97 4.99
C GLY A 150 25.94 26.76 5.80
N ARG A 151 24.65 26.46 5.63
CA ARG A 151 23.56 27.24 6.22
C ARG A 151 22.53 26.37 6.92
#